data_AF-A0A7C4SWP6-F1
#
_entry.id   AF-A0A7C4SWP6-F1
#
_cell.length_a   1.000
_cell.length_b   1.000
_cell.length_c   1.000
_cell.angle_alpha   90.00
_cell.angle_beta   90.00
_cell.angle_gamma   90.00
#
_symmetry.space_group_name_H-M   'P 1'
#
loop_
_entity.id
_entity.type
_entity.pdbx_description
1 polymer ?
#
loop_
_entity_poly.entity_id
_entity_poly.type
_entity_poly.pdbx_seq_one_letter_code
_entity_poly.pdbx_strand_id
1 'polypeptide(L)'
;MHYMKKGEQYTVTITKLSPNGDGIAEYSPEDSTNEGSIKLFIPYTAPHDVLIAEITEVNAKISKAKIISLLEESPMRSTHKLCEYYGHCGGCQLGHIAPHAQLVIKKEWIRRLFSDLLPSNNEKKHFDSITIIDGPV
;
A
#
# COMPACT_ATOMS: atom_id res chain seq x y z
N MET A 1 22.41 -6.39 16.32
CA MET A 1 22.06 -5.86 14.99
C MET A 1 21.36 -6.96 14.22
N HIS A 2 20.04 -7.03 14.35
CA HIS A 2 19.24 -8.03 13.66
C HIS A 2 18.78 -7.39 12.34
N TYR A 3 19.66 -7.43 11.34
CA TYR A 3 19.38 -6.80 10.05
C TYR A 3 18.65 -7.78 9.13
N MET A 4 17.60 -7.29 8.45
CA MET A 4 16.96 -8.02 7.36
C MET A 4 17.97 -8.42 6.30
N LYS A 5 17.85 -9.64 5.78
CA LYS A 5 18.67 -10.17 4.70
C LYS A 5 17.82 -10.52 3.49
N LYS A 6 18.42 -10.40 2.32
CA LYS A 6 17.81 -10.85 1.07
C LYS A 6 17.52 -12.35 1.15
N GLY A 7 16.31 -12.75 0.74
CA GLY A 7 15.82 -14.13 0.80
C GLY A 7 15.12 -14.51 2.11
N GLU A 8 15.19 -13.68 3.16
CA GLU A 8 14.40 -13.92 4.37
C GLU A 8 12.92 -13.68 4.09
N GLN A 9 12.08 -14.45 4.79
CA GLN A 9 10.63 -14.41 4.63
C GLN A 9 9.97 -13.94 5.92
N TYR A 10 9.00 -13.04 5.78
CA TYR A 10 8.26 -12.47 6.89
C TYR A 10 6.76 -12.51 6.61
N THR A 11 5.97 -12.91 7.61
CA THR A 11 4.53 -12.71 7.57
C THR A 11 4.24 -11.26 7.90
N VAL A 12 3.56 -10.56 7.00
CA VAL A 12 3.26 -9.14 7.13
C VAL A 12 1.84 -8.83 6.70
N THR A 13 1.27 -7.78 7.28
CA THR A 13 -0.01 -7.21 6.87
C THR A 13 0.25 -5.93 6.09
N ILE A 14 -0.38 -5.81 4.91
CA ILE A 14 -0.29 -4.60 4.12
C ILE A 14 -1.19 -3.52 4.73
N THR A 15 -0.60 -2.38 5.05
CA THR A 15 -1.31 -1.29 5.73
C THR A 15 -1.95 -0.30 4.75
N LYS A 16 -1.28 -0.03 3.63
CA LYS A 16 -1.68 0.97 2.62
C LYS A 16 -0.93 0.75 1.32
N LEU A 17 -1.31 1.48 0.28
CA LEU A 17 -0.55 1.56 -0.97
C LEU A 17 0.29 2.83 -1.05
N SER A 18 1.49 2.70 -1.62
CA SER A 18 2.28 3.81 -2.14
C SER A 18 1.58 4.44 -3.35
N PRO A 19 1.87 5.71 -3.71
CA PRO A 19 1.38 6.31 -4.95
C PRO A 19 1.78 5.53 -6.22
N ASN A 20 2.81 4.68 -6.14
CA ASN A 20 3.27 3.79 -7.21
C ASN A 20 2.54 2.42 -7.20
N GLY A 21 1.60 2.21 -6.28
CA GLY A 21 0.73 1.03 -6.24
C GLY A 21 1.32 -0.16 -5.50
N ASP A 22 2.51 -0.01 -4.91
CA ASP A 22 3.10 -1.03 -4.04
C ASP A 22 2.39 -1.03 -2.68
N GLY A 23 2.12 -2.21 -2.14
CA GLY A 23 1.71 -2.30 -0.74
C GLY A 23 2.85 -1.96 0.20
N ILE A 24 2.51 -1.28 1.28
CA ILE A 24 3.42 -0.89 2.34
C ILE A 24 3.07 -1.69 3.59
N ALA A 25 4.00 -2.53 4.03
CA ALA A 25 3.99 -3.13 5.36
C ALA A 25 5.04 -2.46 6.24
N GLU A 26 4.81 -2.46 7.54
CA GLU A 26 5.75 -2.00 8.53
C GLU A 26 6.17 -3.21 9.37
N TYR A 27 7.48 -3.45 9.44
CA TYR A 27 8.05 -4.57 10.18
C TYR A 27 8.97 -4.03 11.28
N SER A 28 8.74 -4.49 12.50
CA SER A 28 9.54 -4.16 13.67
C SER A 28 10.04 -5.46 14.31
N PRO A 29 11.35 -5.68 14.42
CA PRO A 29 11.89 -6.84 15.13
C PRO A 29 11.52 -6.76 16.63
N GLU A 30 11.12 -7.89 17.22
CA GLU A 30 10.74 -7.96 18.65
C GLU A 30 11.87 -7.54 19.60
N ASP A 31 13.12 -7.78 19.21
CA ASP A 31 14.33 -7.43 19.99
C ASP A 31 14.82 -5.98 19.77
N SER A 32 14.07 -5.18 19.01
CA SER A 32 14.49 -3.84 18.68
C SER A 32 14.19 -2.84 19.80
N THR A 33 15.15 -2.70 20.71
CA THR A 33 15.14 -1.66 21.74
C THR A 33 15.58 -0.29 21.21
N ASN A 34 16.04 -0.17 19.95
CA ASN A 34 16.50 1.09 19.33
C ASN A 34 16.51 1.13 17.78
N GLU A 35 16.24 0.04 17.06
CA GLU A 35 16.22 0.02 15.58
C GLU A 35 14.78 0.29 15.10
N GLY A 36 14.53 1.48 14.57
CA GLY A 36 13.20 1.89 14.12
C GLY A 36 12.58 0.92 13.10
N SER A 37 11.26 1.02 12.93
CA SER A 37 10.49 0.18 12.01
C SER A 37 10.99 0.26 10.56
N ILE A 38 11.04 -0.89 9.89
CA ILE A 38 11.44 -1.02 8.49
C ILE A 38 10.17 -1.05 7.62
N LYS A 39 10.14 -0.22 6.57
CA LYS A 39 9.04 -0.24 5.60
C LYS A 39 9.35 -1.22 4.48
N LEU A 40 8.42 -2.13 4.22
CA LEU A 40 8.48 -3.07 3.10
C LEU A 40 7.57 -2.61 1.98
N PHE A 41 8.11 -2.51 0.76
CA PHE A 41 7.36 -2.22 -0.46
C PHE A 41 7.15 -3.53 -1.23
N ILE A 42 5.89 -3.89 -1.44
CA ILE A 42 5.48 -5.21 -1.95
C ILE A 42 4.51 -5.01 -3.11
N PRO A 43 4.96 -5.17 -4.37
CA PRO A 43 4.11 -5.02 -5.54
C PRO A 43 2.93 -6.00 -5.56
N TYR A 44 1.85 -5.62 -6.24
CA TYR A 44 0.65 -6.46 -6.47
C TYR A 44 -0.09 -6.92 -5.21
N THR A 45 -0.03 -6.10 -4.16
CA THR A 45 -0.72 -6.34 -2.89
C THR A 45 -1.73 -5.24 -2.60
N ALA A 46 -2.80 -5.59 -1.90
CA ALA A 46 -3.87 -4.70 -1.49
C ALA A 46 -3.80 -4.38 0.01
N PRO A 47 -4.27 -3.21 0.47
CA PRO A 47 -4.43 -2.94 1.90
C PRO A 47 -5.25 -4.04 2.57
N HIS A 48 -4.83 -4.49 3.74
CA HIS A 48 -5.39 -5.62 4.50
C HIS A 48 -5.04 -7.02 3.96
N ASP A 49 -4.23 -7.17 2.91
CA ASP A 49 -3.64 -8.47 2.59
C ASP A 49 -2.75 -8.93 3.76
N VAL A 50 -2.87 -10.21 4.15
CA VAL A 50 -1.92 -10.88 5.05
C VAL A 50 -1.14 -11.88 4.21
N LEU A 51 0.19 -11.78 4.19
CA LEU A 51 1.01 -12.56 3.25
C LEU A 51 2.40 -12.88 3.80
N ILE A 52 3.01 -13.91 3.23
CA ILE A 52 4.43 -14.21 3.38
C ILE A 52 5.19 -13.45 2.28
N ALA A 53 6.07 -12.55 2.70
CA ALA A 53 6.89 -11.70 1.83
C ALA A 53 8.35 -12.14 1.89
N GLU A 54 8.99 -12.35 0.73
CA GLU A 54 10.44 -12.59 0.64
C GLU A 54 11.18 -11.30 0.30
N ILE A 55 12.18 -10.94 1.10
CA ILE A 55 12.98 -9.74 0.87
C ILE A 55 13.83 -9.88 -0.40
N THR A 56 13.67 -8.94 -1.33
CA THR A 56 14.42 -8.91 -2.60
C THR A 56 15.54 -7.88 -2.60
N GLU A 57 15.35 -6.77 -1.89
CA GLU A 57 16.31 -5.67 -1.76
C GLU A 57 16.27 -5.13 -0.32
N VAL A 58 17.43 -4.94 0.31
CA VAL A 58 17.56 -4.42 1.67
C VAL A 58 18.16 -3.03 1.63
N ASN A 59 17.50 -2.03 2.24
CA ASN A 59 18.13 -0.76 2.58
C ASN A 59 17.81 -0.38 4.04
N ALA A 60 18.46 0.68 4.55
CA ALA A 60 18.46 1.00 5.98
C ALA A 60 17.09 1.30 6.61
N LYS A 61 16.11 1.80 5.85
CA LYS A 61 14.75 2.09 6.35
C LYS A 61 13.65 1.55 5.46
N ILE A 62 14.00 1.16 4.23
CA ILE A 62 13.07 0.79 3.17
C ILE A 62 13.64 -0.43 2.46
N SER A 63 12.89 -1.52 2.47
CA SER A 63 13.25 -2.75 1.76
C SER A 63 12.15 -3.09 0.76
N LYS A 64 12.52 -3.80 -0.32
CA LYS A 64 11.53 -4.36 -1.25
C LYS A 64 11.36 -5.84 -0.98
N ALA A 65 10.16 -6.33 -1.20
CA ALA A 65 9.84 -7.74 -1.10
C ALA A 65 8.90 -8.17 -2.21
N LYS A 66 8.83 -9.48 -2.46
CA LYS A 66 7.86 -10.10 -3.36
C LYS A 66 6.93 -11.02 -2.56
N ILE A 67 5.72 -11.20 -3.07
CA ILE A 67 4.75 -12.14 -2.49
C ILE A 67 5.25 -13.57 -2.72
N ILE A 68 5.29 -14.37 -1.65
CA ILE A 68 5.50 -15.82 -1.73
C ILE A 68 4.17 -16.57 -1.60
N SER A 69 3.35 -16.15 -0.63
CA SER A 69 2.03 -16.74 -0.40
C SER A 69 1.10 -15.70 0.19
N LEU A 70 -0.16 -15.66 -0.28
CA LEU A 70 -1.21 -14.84 0.29
C LEU A 70 -1.98 -15.70 1.30
N LEU A 71 -1.92 -15.33 2.58
CA LEU A 71 -2.57 -16.06 3.68
C LEU A 71 -4.03 -15.63 3.82
N GLU A 72 -4.29 -14.33 3.72
CA GLU A 72 -5.63 -13.75 3.70
C GLU A 72 -5.72 -12.67 2.63
N GLU A 73 -6.72 -12.79 1.76
CA GLU A 73 -6.95 -11.81 0.70
C GLU A 73 -7.76 -10.62 1.22
N SER A 74 -7.34 -9.42 0.87
CA SER A 74 -8.12 -8.22 1.15
C SER A 74 -9.46 -8.22 0.41
N PRO A 75 -10.55 -7.77 1.05
CA PRO A 75 -11.83 -7.52 0.36
C PRO A 75 -11.74 -6.39 -0.68
N MET A 76 -10.65 -5.60 -0.68
CA MET A 76 -10.42 -4.53 -1.65
C MET A 76 -9.89 -5.05 -3.00
N ARG A 77 -9.53 -6.34 -3.10
CA ARG A 77 -9.07 -6.95 -4.35
C ARG A 77 -10.20 -7.03 -5.38
N SER A 78 -9.83 -6.87 -6.65
CA SER A 78 -10.77 -7.08 -7.75
C SER A 78 -11.03 -8.57 -7.95
N THR A 79 -12.30 -8.96 -8.03
CA THR A 79 -12.71 -10.32 -8.40
C THR A 79 -12.64 -10.57 -9.92
N HIS A 80 -12.55 -9.50 -10.72
CA HIS A 80 -12.53 -9.57 -12.17
C HIS A 80 -11.15 -9.21 -12.71
N LYS A 81 -10.65 -10.03 -13.65
CA LYS A 81 -9.46 -9.70 -14.43
C LYS A 81 -9.82 -8.66 -15.48
N LEU A 82 -9.44 -7.40 -15.24
CA LEU A 82 -9.74 -6.28 -16.15
C LEU A 82 -8.89 -6.32 -17.44
N CYS A 83 -7.73 -6.97 -17.42
CA CYS A 83 -6.79 -7.04 -18.55
C CYS A 83 -5.94 -8.31 -18.46
N GLU A 84 -5.82 -9.03 -19.57
CA GLU A 84 -5.00 -10.25 -19.66
C GLU A 84 -3.49 -9.98 -19.55
N TYR A 85 -3.04 -8.79 -19.92
CA TYR A 85 -1.63 -8.36 -19.87
C TYR A 85 -1.24 -7.71 -18.54
N TYR A 86 -2.12 -7.74 -17.54
CA TYR A 86 -1.85 -7.16 -16.22
C TYR A 86 -0.59 -7.78 -15.60
N GLY A 87 0.33 -6.94 -15.11
CA GLY A 87 1.65 -7.36 -14.63
C GLY A 87 2.75 -7.39 -15.70
N HIS A 88 2.40 -7.28 -16.99
CA HIS A 88 3.36 -7.31 -18.10
C HIS A 88 3.47 -5.97 -18.85
N CYS A 89 2.34 -5.31 -19.14
CA CYS A 89 2.33 -4.11 -20.00
C CYS A 89 2.63 -2.78 -19.26
N GLY A 90 2.68 -2.78 -17.93
CA GLY A 90 2.91 -1.58 -17.11
C GLY A 90 1.79 -0.52 -17.13
N GLY A 91 0.77 -0.67 -17.98
CA GLY A 91 -0.29 0.34 -18.15
C GLY A 91 -1.30 0.42 -16.99
N CYS A 92 -1.46 -0.65 -16.22
CA CYS A 92 -2.38 -0.69 -15.09
C CYS A 92 -1.60 -0.89 -13.78
N GLN A 93 -1.58 0.15 -12.95
CA GLN A 93 -0.90 0.11 -11.65
C GLN A 93 -1.76 -0.54 -10.55
N LEU A 94 -3.07 -0.26 -10.54
CA LEU A 94 -4.03 -0.74 -9.53
C LEU A 94 -5.01 -1.77 -10.07
N GLY A 95 -4.67 -2.48 -11.16
CA GLY A 95 -5.59 -3.42 -11.82
C GLY A 95 -6.05 -4.59 -10.91
N HIS A 96 -5.30 -4.89 -9.86
CA HIS A 96 -5.64 -5.87 -8.83
C HIS A 96 -6.59 -5.34 -7.73
N ILE A 97 -6.88 -4.03 -7.71
CA ILE A 97 -7.77 -3.37 -6.75
C ILE A 97 -9.13 -3.12 -7.38
N ALA A 98 -10.21 -3.42 -6.66
CA ALA A 98 -11.56 -3.18 -7.12
C ALA A 98 -11.81 -1.68 -7.41
N PRO A 99 -12.58 -1.30 -8.45
CA PRO A 99 -12.75 0.10 -8.84
C PRO A 99 -13.22 1.03 -7.71
N HIS A 100 -14.17 0.58 -6.88
CA HIS A 100 -14.65 1.35 -5.74
C HIS A 100 -13.54 1.60 -4.70
N ALA A 101 -12.70 0.60 -4.45
CA ALA A 101 -11.56 0.70 -3.56
C ALA A 101 -10.46 1.63 -4.12
N GLN A 102 -10.26 1.66 -5.45
CA GLN A 102 -9.32 2.60 -6.08
C GLN A 102 -9.70 4.06 -5.79
N LEU A 103 -10.99 4.41 -5.80
CA LEU A 103 -11.46 5.77 -5.49
C LEU A 103 -11.12 6.15 -4.05
N VAL A 104 -11.32 5.24 -3.09
CA VAL A 104 -10.98 5.45 -1.68
C VAL A 104 -9.48 5.69 -1.52
N ILE A 105 -8.65 4.85 -2.14
CA ILE A 105 -7.18 4.95 -2.08
C ILE A 105 -6.70 6.28 -2.68
N LYS A 106 -7.18 6.66 -3.87
CA LYS A 106 -6.79 7.89 -4.55
C LYS A 106 -7.18 9.13 -3.74
N LYS A 107 -8.36 9.13 -3.12
CA LYS A 107 -8.80 10.20 -2.22
C LYS A 107 -7.85 10.35 -1.03
N GLU A 108 -7.45 9.25 -0.40
CA GLU A 108 -6.51 9.30 0.72
C GLU A 108 -5.11 9.76 0.29
N TRP A 109 -4.64 9.41 -0.91
CA TRP A 109 -3.39 9.94 -1.46
C TRP A 109 -3.43 11.46 -1.62
N ILE A 110 -4.50 12.00 -2.22
CA ILE A 110 -4.70 13.44 -2.34
C ILE A 110 -4.76 14.08 -0.96
N ARG A 111 -5.57 13.53 -0.04
CA ARG A 111 -5.70 14.06 1.32
C ARG A 111 -4.35 14.13 2.06
N ARG A 112 -3.50 13.12 1.91
CA ARG A 112 -2.15 13.10 2.49
C ARG A 112 -1.20 14.07 1.82
N LEU A 113 -1.29 14.23 0.49
CA LEU A 113 -0.44 15.17 -0.23
C LEU A 113 -0.67 16.61 0.23
N PHE A 114 -1.93 16.95 0.54
CA PHE A 114 -2.31 18.29 0.98
C PHE A 114 -2.39 18.44 2.51
N SER A 115 -2.07 17.42 3.31
CA SER A 115 -2.29 17.47 4.77
C SER A 115 -1.61 18.65 5.46
N ASP A 116 -0.43 19.05 4.95
CA ASP A 116 0.39 20.12 5.52
C ASP A 116 -0.03 21.51 5.01
N LEU A 117 -0.84 21.55 3.95
CA LEU A 117 -1.40 22.77 3.36
C LEU A 117 -2.83 23.06 3.87
N LEU A 118 -3.45 22.11 4.57
CA LEU A 118 -4.79 22.26 5.13
C LEU A 118 -4.71 22.78 6.58
N PRO A 119 -5.46 23.84 6.92
CA PRO A 119 -5.40 24.45 8.24
C PRO A 119 -5.77 23.46 9.35
N SER A 120 -5.05 23.53 10.47
CA SER A 120 -5.23 22.64 11.61
C SER A 120 -6.59 22.85 12.29
N ASN A 121 -7.43 21.81 12.19
CA ASN A 121 -8.56 21.42 13.04
C ASN A 121 -9.70 22.40 13.40
N ASN A 122 -9.63 23.72 13.18
CA ASN A 122 -10.75 24.63 13.48
C ASN A 122 -11.54 25.13 12.25
N GLU A 123 -11.11 24.78 11.03
CA GLU A 123 -11.80 25.13 9.77
C GLU A 123 -12.13 23.91 8.90
N LYS A 124 -12.19 22.72 9.51
CA LYS A 124 -12.45 21.43 8.84
C LYS A 124 -13.76 21.34 8.03
N LYS A 125 -14.63 22.35 8.06
CA LYS A 125 -15.92 22.35 7.37
C LYS A 125 -15.83 22.44 5.83
N HIS A 126 -14.67 22.70 5.24
CA HIS A 126 -14.57 22.98 3.79
C HIS A 126 -14.06 21.81 2.92
N PHE A 127 -13.40 20.80 3.50
CA PHE A 127 -12.88 19.67 2.72
C PHE A 127 -13.84 18.47 2.68
N ASP A 128 -14.62 18.27 3.74
CA ASP A 128 -15.74 17.32 3.73
C ASP A 128 -16.87 17.77 2.78
N SER A 129 -16.84 19.04 2.34
CA SER A 129 -17.75 19.62 1.35
C SER A 129 -17.17 19.67 -0.07
N ILE A 130 -16.05 18.99 -0.35
CA ILE A 130 -15.70 18.68 -1.74
C ILE A 130 -16.77 17.72 -2.23
N THR A 131 -17.82 18.32 -2.77
CA THR A 131 -18.90 17.62 -3.46
C THR A 131 -18.22 16.91 -4.61
N ILE A 132 -18.25 15.58 -4.57
CA ILE A 132 -17.91 14.76 -5.71
C ILE A 132 -18.87 15.22 -6.79
N ILE A 133 -18.38 15.99 -7.76
CA ILE A 133 -19.09 16.13 -9.01
C ILE A 133 -18.93 14.74 -9.63
N ASP A 134 -19.91 13.87 -9.40
CA ASP A 134 -20.09 12.67 -10.20
C ASP A 134 -20.38 13.16 -11.62
N GLY A 135 -19.32 13.53 -12.33
CA GLY A 135 -19.38 13.79 -13.76
C GLY A 135 -19.84 12.51 -14.44
N PRO A 136 -20.61 12.61 -15.53
CA PRO A 136 -21.10 11.42 -16.21
C PRO A 136 -19.91 10.56 -16.62
N VAL A 137 -19.95 9.31 -16.16
CA VAL A 137 -19.01 8.25 -16.60
C VAL A 137 -19.26 7.94 -18.06
#